data_AF-A0A7X8ZAV2-F1
#
_entry.id   AF-A0A7X8ZAV2-F1
#
_cell.length_a   1.000
_cell.length_b   1.000
_cell.length_c   1.000
_cell.angle_alpha   90.00
_cell.angle_beta   90.00
_cell.angle_gamma   90.00
#
_symmetry.space_group_name_H-M   'P 1'
#
loop_
_entity.id
_entity.type
_entity.pdbx_description
1 polymer ?
#
loop_
_entity_poly.entity_id
_entity_poly.type
_entity_poly.pdbx_seq_one_letter_code
_entity_poly.pdbx_strand_id
1 'polypeptide(L)'
;MTVRNTKSYCNGDMGVVKGIDSKGTITIDIEGKDVKITKAYCNDLMLAYSVTIHKMQGSEMDRIIVILPKHDNLVEKRMIYTAVTRAKKELEVYYYEA
;
A
#
# COMPACT_ATOMS: atom_id res chain seq x y z
N MET A 1 -4.79 -1.74 3.06
CA MET A 1 -3.68 -2.70 3.05
C MET A 1 -3.70 -3.48 4.35
N THR A 2 -3.48 -4.78 4.28
CA THR A 2 -3.42 -5.68 5.43
C THR A 2 -2.03 -5.67 6.06
N VAL A 3 -1.94 -5.81 7.39
CA VAL A 3 -0.66 -5.76 8.14
C VAL A 3 -0.30 -7.07 8.83
N ARG A 4 -1.13 -8.12 8.68
CA ARG A 4 -0.91 -9.45 9.24
C ARG A 4 -1.17 -10.54 8.20
N ASN A 5 -0.59 -11.71 8.45
CA ASN A 5 -0.87 -12.93 7.69
C ASN A 5 -2.02 -13.69 8.34
N THR A 6 -2.98 -14.11 7.53
CA THR A 6 -4.07 -15.00 7.91
C THR A 6 -4.28 -16.06 6.82
N LYS A 7 -5.29 -16.93 6.98
CA LYS A 7 -5.69 -17.85 5.92
C LYS A 7 -6.36 -17.15 4.73
N SER A 8 -6.85 -15.92 4.90
CA SER A 8 -7.67 -15.22 3.91
C SER A 8 -6.94 -14.07 3.22
N TYR A 9 -5.89 -13.54 3.83
CA TYR A 9 -5.07 -12.44 3.30
C TYR A 9 -3.65 -12.49 3.88
N CYS A 10 -2.70 -11.96 3.14
CA CYS A 10 -1.30 -11.84 3.52
C CYS A 10 -0.97 -10.40 3.94
N ASN A 11 0.12 -10.21 4.67
CA ASN A 11 0.65 -8.89 4.99
C ASN A 11 1.14 -8.20 3.71
N GLY A 12 0.65 -6.99 3.46
CA GLY A 12 0.95 -6.23 2.25
C GLY A 12 -0.13 -6.30 1.18
N ASP A 13 -1.16 -7.16 1.33
CA ASP A 13 -2.26 -7.20 0.36
C ASP A 13 -2.98 -5.84 0.34
N MET A 14 -3.11 -5.30 -0.86
CA MET A 14 -3.81 -4.03 -1.12
C MET A 14 -5.15 -4.32 -1.77
N GLY A 15 -6.15 -3.55 -1.39
CA GLY A 15 -7.50 -3.74 -1.87
C GLY A 15 -8.37 -2.52 -1.63
N VAL A 16 -9.51 -2.52 -2.31
CA VAL A 16 -10.48 -1.43 -2.27
C VAL A 16 -11.64 -1.84 -1.37
N VAL A 17 -11.99 -0.98 -0.41
CA VAL A 17 -13.16 -1.21 0.44
C VAL A 17 -14.42 -1.07 -0.42
N LYS A 18 -15.21 -2.14 -0.52
CA LYS A 18 -16.51 -2.16 -1.21
C LYS A 18 -17.67 -1.72 -0.33
N GLY A 19 -17.56 -1.92 0.98
CA GLY A 19 -18.59 -1.51 1.93
C GLY A 19 -18.37 -2.05 3.32
N ILE A 20 -19.20 -1.56 4.25
CA ILE A 20 -19.23 -1.98 5.65
C ILE A 20 -20.68 -2.33 5.98
N ASP A 21 -20.91 -3.53 6.52
CA ASP A 21 -22.26 -3.95 6.92
C ASP A 21 -22.68 -3.36 8.28
N SER A 22 -23.96 -3.57 8.66
CA SER A 22 -24.50 -3.09 9.94
C SER A 22 -23.84 -3.71 11.18
N LYS A 23 -23.10 -4.81 11.04
CA LYS A 23 -22.35 -5.47 12.12
C LYS A 23 -20.90 -4.97 12.19
N GLY A 24 -20.48 -4.08 11.28
CA GLY A 24 -19.12 -3.56 11.18
C GLY A 24 -18.14 -4.49 10.46
N THR A 25 -18.64 -5.43 9.65
CA THR A 25 -17.81 -6.26 8.76
C THR A 25 -17.44 -5.44 7.53
N ILE A 26 -16.15 -5.31 7.26
CA ILE A 26 -15.61 -4.61 6.10
C ILE A 26 -15.42 -5.63 4.98
N THR A 27 -15.97 -5.34 3.79
CA THR A 27 -15.71 -6.13 2.58
C THR A 27 -14.68 -5.39 1.73
N ILE A 28 -13.57 -6.06 1.42
CA ILE A 28 -12.46 -5.51 0.64
C ILE A 28 -12.26 -6.38 -0.60
N ASP A 29 -12.17 -5.73 -1.76
CA ASP A 29 -11.75 -6.37 -3.00
C ASP A 29 -10.22 -6.40 -3.05
N ILE A 30 -9.65 -7.59 -2.94
CA ILE A 30 -8.22 -7.85 -3.08
C ILE A 30 -8.03 -8.67 -4.35
N GLU A 31 -7.48 -8.06 -5.39
CA GLU A 31 -7.21 -8.71 -6.69
C GLU A 31 -8.43 -9.45 -7.28
N GLY A 32 -9.62 -8.87 -7.17
CA GLY A 32 -10.87 -9.45 -7.68
C GLY A 32 -11.54 -10.44 -6.73
N LYS A 33 -11.00 -10.63 -5.52
CA LYS A 33 -11.56 -11.51 -4.49
C LYS A 33 -12.12 -10.69 -3.34
N ASP A 34 -13.37 -10.97 -3.00
CA ASP A 34 -14.01 -10.35 -1.84
C ASP A 34 -13.55 -11.01 -0.54
N VAL A 35 -12.76 -10.25 0.24
CA VAL A 35 -12.30 -10.64 1.57
C VAL A 35 -13.13 -9.90 2.61
N LYS A 36 -13.76 -10.66 3.52
CA LYS A 36 -14.55 -10.12 4.63
C LYS A 36 -13.73 -10.07 5.91
N ILE A 37 -13.61 -8.89 6.49
CA ILE A 37 -12.86 -8.65 7.72
C ILE A 37 -13.85 -8.16 8.78
N THR A 38 -14.01 -8.93 9.85
CA THR A 38 -14.91 -8.56 10.94
C THR A 38 -14.30 -7.44 11.77
N LYS A 39 -15.14 -6.73 12.54
CA LYS A 39 -14.71 -5.66 13.44
C LYS A 39 -13.56 -6.04 14.37
N ALA A 40 -13.48 -7.31 14.80
CA ALA A 40 -12.41 -7.82 15.66
C ALA A 40 -11.02 -7.76 15.00
N TYR A 41 -10.95 -7.86 13.67
CA TYR A 41 -9.72 -7.83 12.88
C TYR A 41 -9.51 -6.49 12.17
N CYS A 42 -10.24 -5.44 12.56
CA CYS A 42 -10.08 -4.12 11.95
C CYS A 42 -8.67 -3.54 12.12
N ASN A 43 -7.98 -3.89 13.21
CA ASN A 43 -6.59 -3.48 13.45
C ASN A 43 -5.58 -4.15 12.50
N ASP A 44 -6.01 -5.14 11.73
CA ASP A 44 -5.19 -5.77 10.70
C ASP A 44 -5.23 -4.97 9.38
N LEU A 45 -5.95 -3.85 9.36
CA LEU A 45 -6.04 -2.95 8.23
C LEU A 45 -5.32 -1.63 8.53
N MET A 46 -4.63 -1.13 7.52
CA MET A 46 -4.19 0.25 7.44
C MET A 46 -4.64 0.88 6.12
N LEU A 47 -4.88 2.19 6.16
CA LEU A 47 -5.12 2.97 4.95
C LEU A 47 -3.88 2.91 4.04
N ALA A 48 -4.11 2.76 2.74
CA ALA A 48 -3.07 2.54 1.74
C ALA A 48 -3.11 3.61 0.63
N TYR A 49 -3.57 4.81 0.95
CA TYR A 49 -3.54 5.95 0.02
C TYR A 49 -2.11 6.32 -0.36
N SER A 50 -1.20 6.22 0.60
CA SER A 50 0.23 6.29 0.39
C SER A 50 0.89 5.15 1.16
N VAL A 51 1.98 4.63 0.61
CA VAL A 51 2.76 3.56 1.22
C VAL A 51 4.24 3.89 1.08
N THR A 52 5.04 3.42 2.03
CA THR A 52 6.49 3.53 1.95
C THR A 52 7.02 2.71 0.78
N ILE A 53 8.11 3.15 0.14
CA ILE A 53 8.81 2.38 -0.91
C ILE A 53 9.13 0.95 -0.46
N HIS A 54 9.50 0.75 0.81
CA HIS A 54 9.78 -0.58 1.37
C HIS A 54 8.57 -1.53 1.31
N LYS A 55 7.36 -1.03 1.56
CA LYS A 55 6.12 -1.82 1.50
C LYS A 55 5.62 -2.09 0.08
N MET A 56 6.21 -1.44 -0.93
CA MET A 56 5.93 -1.69 -2.34
C MET A 56 6.79 -2.82 -2.94
N GLN A 57 7.68 -3.43 -2.16
CA GLN A 57 8.54 -4.51 -2.68
C GLN A 57 7.70 -5.68 -3.18
N GLY A 58 7.91 -6.06 -4.45
CA GLY A 58 7.17 -7.13 -5.12
C GLY A 58 5.86 -6.68 -5.79
N SER A 59 5.38 -5.46 -5.53
CA SER A 59 4.18 -4.90 -6.18
C SER A 59 4.56 -3.92 -7.28
N GLU A 60 3.87 -3.95 -8.42
CA GLU A 60 4.14 -3.06 -9.55
C GLU A 60 2.89 -2.32 -10.00
N MET A 61 3.03 -1.04 -10.33
CA MET A 61 1.92 -0.16 -10.69
C MET A 61 2.21 0.54 -12.02
N ASP A 62 1.17 0.84 -12.79
CA ASP A 62 1.31 1.55 -14.07
C ASP A 62 1.99 2.92 -13.90
N ARG A 63 1.55 3.68 -12.88
CA ARG A 63 2.11 4.99 -12.54
C ARG A 63 2.44 5.04 -11.05
N ILE A 64 3.63 5.54 -10.72
CA ILE A 64 4.08 5.75 -9.34
C ILE A 64 4.45 7.22 -9.14
N ILE A 65 3.95 7.81 -8.06
CA ILE A 65 4.32 9.16 -7.61
C ILE A 65 5.10 9.01 -6.30
N VAL A 66 6.33 9.49 -6.28
CA VAL A 66 7.22 9.46 -5.13
C VAL A 66 7.36 10.87 -4.56
N ILE A 67 7.18 10.98 -3.24
CA ILE A 67 7.36 12.24 -2.50
C ILE A 67 8.55 12.04 -1.56
N LEU A 68 9.57 12.89 -1.69
CA LEU A 68 10.80 12.82 -0.90
C LEU A 68 11.08 14.15 -0.20
N PRO A 69 11.56 14.14 1.05
CA PRO A 69 12.11 15.33 1.67
C PRO A 69 13.41 15.77 0.96
N LYS A 70 13.62 17.08 0.77
CA LYS A 70 14.85 17.61 0.12
C LYS A 70 16.15 17.32 0.89
N HIS A 71 16.10 17.28 2.22
CA HIS A 71 17.28 17.23 3.09
C HIS A 71 17.19 16.10 4.12
N ASP A 72 16.97 14.88 3.66
CA ASP A 72 16.91 13.71 4.54
C ASP A 72 17.98 12.68 4.18
N ASN A 73 18.80 12.33 5.16
CA ASN A 73 19.85 11.32 5.05
C ASN A 73 19.27 9.89 4.92
N LEU A 74 17.97 9.69 5.20
CA LEU A 74 17.28 8.42 5.04
C LEU A 74 16.99 8.08 3.58
N VAL A 75 17.07 9.06 2.65
CA VAL A 75 16.81 8.83 1.23
C VAL A 75 18.05 8.22 0.57
N GLU A 76 18.08 6.88 0.50
CA GLU A 76 19.15 6.14 -0.16
C GLU A 76 18.85 5.87 -1.65
N LYS A 77 19.91 5.71 -2.46
CA LYS A 77 19.81 5.31 -3.88
C LYS A 77 18.98 4.04 -4.09
N ARG A 78 19.01 3.11 -3.13
CA ARG A 78 18.25 1.84 -3.18
C ARG A 78 16.74 2.07 -3.12
N MET A 79 16.27 3.10 -2.40
CA MET A 79 14.85 3.44 -2.38
C MET A 79 14.40 3.93 -3.75
N ILE A 80 15.16 4.83 -4.39
CA ILE A 80 14.83 5.33 -5.72
C ILE A 80 14.88 4.21 -6.76
N TYR A 81 15.92 3.37 -6.72
CA TYR A 81 16.00 2.20 -7.60
C TYR A 81 14.79 1.27 -7.44
N THR A 82 14.35 1.05 -6.21
CA THR A 82 13.13 0.27 -5.93
C THR A 82 11.92 0.94 -6.56
N ALA A 83 11.71 2.25 -6.34
CA ALA A 83 10.59 2.99 -6.95
C ALA A 83 10.60 2.90 -8.50
N VAL A 84 11.77 3.04 -9.12
CA VAL A 84 11.96 2.90 -10.59
C VAL A 84 11.56 1.52 -11.07
N THR A 85 12.04 0.45 -10.43
CA THR A 85 11.73 -0.92 -10.86
C THR A 85 10.30 -1.36 -10.58
N ARG A 86 9.54 -0.61 -9.77
CA ARG A 86 8.12 -0.89 -9.50
C ARG A 86 7.15 -0.16 -10.45
N ALA A 87 7.60 0.87 -11.16
CA ALA A 87 6.78 1.63 -12.10
C ALA A 87 6.81 0.96 -13.49
N LYS A 88 5.64 0.58 -14.02
CA LYS A 88 5.54 -0.08 -15.34
C LYS A 88 5.54 0.88 -16.52
N LYS A 89 4.94 2.07 -16.37
CA LYS A 89 4.78 3.05 -17.46
C LYS A 89 5.36 4.41 -17.10
N GLU A 90 5.11 4.90 -15.88
CA GLU A 90 5.46 6.26 -15.50
C GLU A 90 5.90 6.36 -14.03
N LEU A 91 6.97 7.13 -13.80
CA LEU A 91 7.46 7.49 -12.48
C LEU A 91 7.60 9.01 -12.38
N GLU A 92 6.96 9.61 -11.40
CA GLU A 92 7.19 11.01 -11.03
C GLU A 92 7.80 11.12 -9.64
N VAL A 93 8.75 12.02 -9.48
CA VAL A 93 9.44 12.25 -8.22
C VAL A 93 9.33 13.73 -7.85
N TYR A 94 8.72 13.99 -6.70
CA TYR A 94 8.52 15.32 -6.14
C TYR A 94 9.35 15.45 -4.86
N TYR A 95 10.00 16.61 -4.72
CA TYR A 95 10.71 16.97 -3.50
C TYR A 95 9.91 18.02 -2.73
N TYR A 96 9.81 17.88 -1.42
CA TYR A 96 9.22 18.89 -0.55
C TYR A 96 10.24 19.46 0.44
N GLU A 97 10.05 20.73 0.78
CA GLU A 97 10.67 21.39 1.93
C GLU A 97 9.68 21.30 3.09
N ALA A 98 10.16 20.90 4.26
CA ALA A 98 9.39 20.84 5.50
C ALA A 98 9.43 22.18 6.22
#